data_AF-A0A927PW81-F1
#
_entry.id   AF-A0A927PW81-F1
#
_cell.length_a   1.000
_cell.length_b   1.000
_cell.length_c   1.000
_cell.angle_alpha   90.00
_cell.angle_beta   90.00
_cell.angle_gamma   90.00
#
_symmetry.space_group_name_H-M   'P 1'
#
loop_
_entity.id
_entity.type
_entity.pdbx_description
1 polymer ?
#
loop_
_entity_poly.entity_id
_entity_poly.type
_entity_poly.pdbx_seq_one_letter_code
_entity_poly.pdbx_strand_id
1 'polypeptide(L)'
;MSIIGVFSLVSMIGIAAFSIELGQGHQKKIRFQGAADAAALAAANAYVTNPVDATLTTAAQDVARANGIASGDVTVSHLTNFSATVADAVQVTIRQPVPLYFARIFTTSASYDVTITAVASLSSASAVPCILALSAGTGVSLSGGTKISAPDCAVISNSSISATGGSSITAKATQSSGATSTAGGSTIKASGSITYGTSASAEGGSSLQGKQVKRSNRTADPLASSAALATAFGKLGSFTAPTMPTVPAGSDLSLGYYPTTMTFEGRTGTLADNIWTFPAGTYNIRNLNTAGLKLKIPGPSTVTVSGSVNVGGGGGLILGDGPVTIAGPISLGGGTSMTIGAGRHYFGQISISGGAVATIGAGDLDVTGAILVDGGGSSVSIGAGKYAIGNNGSGTAINLSGGSTLTFGDGAFSANGAVTTSGGSTLVFGSTVNHLINGNLNLNGSSTFGAGIYTINGSFTNNTGGTMAGSNVSFILAGTLNASGGTSIDLAAPAAGSSVGVAEILFATKSTAATILGGGTHDRYSGVIYVPNSDFQMSGGATATGPCFSIIASTVTLTSGPSAATACPSMGNGGGSGNVSLVR
;
A
#
# COMPACT_ATOMS: atom_id res chain seq x y z
N MET A 1 -56.38 -55.20 28.77
CA MET A 1 -55.47 -54.83 27.67
C MET A 1 -55.96 -53.63 26.84
N SER A 2 -57.28 -53.38 26.69
CA SER A 2 -57.77 -52.31 25.78
C SER A 2 -57.67 -50.86 26.29
N ILE A 3 -57.69 -50.60 27.61
CA ILE A 3 -57.70 -49.23 28.18
C ILE A 3 -56.31 -48.56 28.08
N ILE A 4 -55.24 -49.32 28.32
CA ILE A 4 -53.86 -48.81 28.26
C ILE A 4 -53.48 -48.38 26.83
N GLY A 5 -53.97 -49.11 25.81
CA GLY A 5 -53.75 -48.76 24.40
C GLY A 5 -54.41 -47.44 23.99
N VAL A 6 -55.58 -47.13 24.54
CA VAL A 6 -56.30 -45.87 24.26
C VAL A 6 -55.58 -44.66 24.87
N PHE A 7 -55.11 -44.76 26.12
CA PHE A 7 -54.35 -43.68 26.75
C PHE A 7 -53.00 -43.44 26.08
N SER A 8 -52.33 -44.50 25.62
CA SER A 8 -51.09 -44.41 24.83
C SER A 8 -51.32 -43.68 23.50
N LEU A 9 -52.40 -43.99 22.78
CA LEU A 9 -52.74 -43.37 21.50
C LEU A 9 -53.03 -41.87 21.65
N VAL A 10 -53.81 -41.48 22.66
CA VAL A 10 -54.13 -40.07 22.94
C VAL A 10 -52.87 -39.27 23.29
N SER A 11 -51.94 -39.86 24.06
CA SER A 11 -50.68 -39.22 24.39
C SER A 11 -49.78 -39.01 23.16
N MET A 12 -49.66 -40.00 22.27
CA MET A 12 -48.89 -39.83 21.02
C MET A 12 -49.47 -38.75 20.11
N ILE A 13 -50.80 -38.69 19.99
CA ILE A 13 -51.48 -37.65 19.20
C ILE A 13 -51.24 -36.26 19.82
N GLY A 14 -51.29 -36.14 21.15
CA GLY A 14 -51.00 -34.89 21.85
C GLY A 14 -49.57 -34.38 21.63
N ILE A 15 -48.57 -35.26 21.67
CA ILE A 15 -47.16 -34.92 21.40
C ILE A 15 -46.96 -34.54 19.93
N ALA A 16 -47.60 -35.25 18.99
CA ALA A 16 -47.54 -34.92 17.57
C ALA A 16 -48.18 -33.55 17.26
N ALA A 17 -49.33 -33.26 17.86
CA ALA A 17 -50.01 -31.97 17.74
C ALA A 17 -49.13 -30.82 18.26
N PHE A 18 -48.53 -30.98 19.44
CA PHE A 18 -47.61 -29.99 20.02
C PHE A 18 -46.36 -29.78 19.15
N SER A 19 -45.82 -30.85 18.57
CA SER A 19 -44.66 -30.78 17.67
C SER A 19 -44.98 -29.99 16.40
N ILE A 20 -46.19 -30.15 15.84
CA ILE A 20 -46.64 -29.39 14.67
C ILE A 20 -46.81 -27.91 15.04
N GLU A 21 -47.41 -27.60 16.18
CA GLU A 21 -47.63 -26.21 16.65
C GLU A 21 -46.31 -25.48 16.93
N LEU A 22 -45.34 -26.14 17.59
CA LEU A 22 -43.99 -25.60 17.75
C LEU A 22 -43.27 -25.42 16.41
N GLY A 23 -43.46 -26.36 15.48
CA GLY A 23 -42.92 -26.27 14.12
C GLY A 23 -43.41 -25.03 13.38
N GLN A 24 -44.70 -24.70 13.50
CA GLN A 24 -45.26 -23.47 12.90
C GLN A 24 -44.71 -22.19 13.56
N GLY A 25 -44.54 -22.19 14.89
CA GLY A 25 -43.88 -21.09 15.60
C GLY A 25 -42.44 -20.86 15.12
N HIS A 26 -41.69 -21.95 14.91
CA HIS A 26 -40.32 -21.89 14.40
C HIS A 26 -40.26 -21.36 12.96
N GLN A 27 -41.18 -21.81 12.08
CA GLN A 27 -41.30 -21.30 10.71
C GLN A 27 -41.61 -19.80 10.66
N LYS A 28 -42.49 -19.32 11.55
CA LYS A 28 -42.79 -17.89 11.71
C LYS A 28 -41.54 -17.10 12.16
N LYS A 29 -40.76 -17.64 13.11
CA LYS A 29 -39.50 -17.02 13.55
C LYS A 29 -38.51 -16.86 12.40
N ILE A 30 -38.26 -17.92 11.62
CA ILE A 30 -37.35 -17.89 10.47
C ILE A 30 -37.84 -16.88 9.41
N ARG A 31 -39.14 -16.89 9.09
CA ARG A 31 -39.72 -16.00 8.09
C ARG A 31 -39.59 -14.52 8.44
N PHE A 32 -39.73 -14.17 9.72
CA PHE A 32 -39.74 -12.77 10.17
C PHE A 32 -38.41 -12.28 10.75
N GLN A 33 -37.39 -13.15 10.89
CA GLN A 33 -36.06 -12.74 11.32
C GLN A 33 -35.45 -11.70 10.37
N GLY A 34 -35.59 -11.87 9.06
CA GLY A 34 -35.09 -10.90 8.08
C GLY A 34 -35.77 -9.52 8.18
N ALA A 35 -37.06 -9.50 8.52
CA ALA A 35 -37.79 -8.25 8.74
C ALA A 35 -37.35 -7.55 10.04
N ALA A 36 -37.08 -8.32 11.10
CA ALA A 36 -36.53 -7.79 12.36
C ALA A 36 -35.14 -7.18 12.15
N ASP A 37 -34.26 -7.91 11.46
CA ASP A 37 -32.91 -7.47 11.13
C ASP A 37 -32.93 -6.18 10.29
N ALA A 38 -33.77 -6.13 9.24
CA ALA A 38 -33.93 -4.94 8.41
C ALA A 38 -34.50 -3.75 9.19
N ALA A 39 -35.48 -3.97 10.07
CA ALA A 39 -36.06 -2.92 10.90
C ALA A 39 -35.05 -2.37 11.94
N ALA A 40 -34.24 -3.23 12.55
CA ALA A 40 -33.18 -2.83 13.47
C ALA A 40 -32.11 -1.99 12.77
N LEU A 41 -31.66 -2.42 11.59
CA LEU A 41 -30.68 -1.69 10.77
C LEU A 41 -31.22 -0.32 10.33
N ALA A 42 -32.47 -0.26 9.87
CA ALA A 42 -33.10 0.99 9.43
C ALA A 42 -33.31 1.99 10.57
N ALA A 43 -33.76 1.51 11.73
CA ALA A 43 -33.90 2.33 12.93
C ALA A 43 -32.56 2.91 13.37
N ALA A 44 -31.53 2.08 13.42
CA ALA A 44 -30.20 2.53 13.81
C ALA A 44 -29.59 3.50 12.78
N ASN A 45 -29.79 3.29 11.47
CA ASN A 45 -29.33 4.24 10.45
C ASN A 45 -30.06 5.60 10.56
N ALA A 46 -31.38 5.59 10.77
CA ALA A 46 -32.16 6.80 10.97
C ALA A 46 -31.67 7.60 12.20
N TYR A 47 -31.36 6.91 13.30
CA TYR A 47 -30.83 7.54 14.50
C TYR A 47 -29.44 8.14 14.31
N VAL A 48 -28.56 7.48 13.55
CA VAL A 48 -27.24 8.04 13.20
C VAL A 48 -27.36 9.33 12.40
N THR A 49 -28.40 9.47 11.57
CA THR A 49 -28.66 10.71 10.80
C THR A 49 -29.36 11.81 11.61
N ASN A 50 -30.21 11.44 12.58
CA ASN A 50 -30.92 12.38 13.44
C ASN A 50 -31.14 11.74 14.83
N PRO A 51 -30.29 12.07 15.83
CA PRO A 51 -30.20 11.37 17.12
C PRO A 51 -31.34 11.79 18.07
N VAL A 52 -32.57 11.43 17.72
CA VAL A 52 -33.79 11.68 18.47
C VAL A 52 -34.52 10.35 18.62
N ASP A 53 -34.86 9.91 19.83
CA ASP A 53 -35.42 8.57 20.05
C ASP A 53 -36.74 8.29 19.29
N ALA A 54 -37.49 9.34 18.93
CA ALA A 54 -38.69 9.21 18.09
C ALA A 54 -38.40 8.71 16.66
N THR A 55 -37.18 8.92 16.13
CA THR A 55 -36.79 8.48 14.78
C THR A 55 -36.56 6.97 14.72
N LEU A 56 -36.12 6.36 15.83
CA LEU A 56 -35.95 4.91 15.97
C LEU A 56 -37.25 4.16 15.73
N THR A 57 -38.30 4.61 16.44
CA THR A 57 -39.61 3.95 16.41
C THR A 57 -40.27 4.10 15.04
N THR A 58 -40.22 5.29 14.47
CA THR A 58 -40.80 5.60 13.16
C THR A 58 -40.15 4.75 12.06
N ALA A 59 -38.82 4.74 11.98
CA ALA A 59 -38.08 4.01 10.95
C ALA A 59 -38.23 2.48 11.07
N ALA A 60 -38.21 1.93 12.29
CA ALA A 60 -38.46 0.50 12.50
C ALA A 60 -39.87 0.10 12.04
N GLN A 61 -40.88 0.91 12.38
CA GLN A 61 -42.28 0.65 12.02
C GLN A 61 -42.51 0.78 10.52
N ASP A 62 -41.85 1.71 9.84
CA ASP A 62 -41.93 1.85 8.38
C ASP A 62 -41.42 0.60 7.65
N VAL A 63 -40.27 0.07 8.06
CA VAL A 63 -39.71 -1.17 7.50
C VAL A 63 -40.55 -2.39 7.88
N ALA A 64 -41.07 -2.45 9.09
CA ALA A 64 -41.96 -3.53 9.51
C ALA A 64 -43.27 -3.54 8.69
N ARG A 65 -43.89 -2.38 8.43
CA ARG A 65 -45.06 -2.27 7.57
C ARG A 65 -44.78 -2.72 6.14
N ALA A 66 -43.61 -2.37 5.59
CA ALA A 66 -43.17 -2.82 4.27
C ALA A 66 -43.02 -4.36 4.20
N ASN A 67 -42.82 -5.02 5.33
CA ASN A 67 -42.74 -6.48 5.45
C ASN A 67 -44.07 -7.13 5.93
N GLY A 68 -45.18 -6.37 5.92
CA GLY A 68 -46.51 -6.87 6.27
C GLY A 68 -46.76 -7.05 7.77
N ILE A 69 -45.99 -6.38 8.64
CA ILE A 69 -46.15 -6.39 10.09
C ILE A 69 -46.84 -5.09 10.54
N ALA A 70 -47.82 -5.18 11.42
CA ALA A 70 -48.52 -4.00 11.93
C ALA A 70 -47.61 -3.21 12.89
N SER A 71 -47.70 -1.86 12.87
CA SER A 71 -46.86 -1.01 13.73
C SER A 71 -47.02 -1.30 15.22
N GLY A 72 -48.21 -1.78 15.65
CA GLY A 72 -48.48 -2.16 17.04
C GLY A 72 -47.77 -3.44 17.51
N ASP A 73 -47.28 -4.25 16.56
CA ASP A 73 -46.53 -5.48 16.83
C ASP A 73 -45.02 -5.23 16.96
N VAL A 74 -44.57 -3.99 16.79
CA VAL A 74 -43.16 -3.59 16.78
C VAL A 74 -42.85 -2.71 17.98
N THR A 75 -41.94 -3.16 18.83
CA THR A 75 -41.41 -2.38 19.94
C THR A 75 -39.92 -2.12 19.74
N VAL A 76 -39.48 -0.87 19.91
CA VAL A 76 -38.09 -0.45 19.73
C VAL A 76 -37.52 0.04 21.06
N SER A 77 -36.28 -0.33 21.35
CA SER A 77 -35.57 0.09 22.57
C SER A 77 -34.18 0.60 22.21
N HIS A 78 -33.84 1.80 22.67
CA HIS A 78 -32.49 2.33 22.61
C HIS A 78 -31.71 1.82 23.83
N LEU A 79 -30.67 1.03 23.59
CA LEU A 79 -29.84 0.41 24.61
C LEU A 79 -28.52 1.17 24.71
N THR A 80 -28.29 1.80 25.86
CA THR A 80 -26.99 2.37 26.22
C THR A 80 -26.20 1.36 27.06
N ASN A 81 -24.90 1.24 26.82
CA ASN A 81 -24.00 0.24 27.40
C ASN A 81 -24.39 -1.22 27.07
N PHE A 82 -24.71 -1.49 25.80
CA PHE A 82 -25.18 -2.82 25.39
C PHE A 82 -24.16 -3.93 25.63
N SER A 83 -22.86 -3.68 25.35
CA SER A 83 -21.77 -4.65 25.57
C SER A 83 -20.42 -3.95 25.73
N ALA A 84 -19.40 -4.66 26.22
CA ALA A 84 -18.02 -4.17 26.31
C ALA A 84 -17.45 -3.68 24.95
N THR A 85 -18.03 -4.13 23.84
CA THR A 85 -17.62 -3.79 22.47
C THR A 85 -18.62 -2.89 21.72
N VAL A 86 -19.84 -2.70 22.23
CA VAL A 86 -20.90 -1.90 21.60
C VAL A 86 -21.50 -0.94 22.63
N ALA A 87 -21.16 0.34 22.51
CA ALA A 87 -21.58 1.37 23.44
C ALA A 87 -23.10 1.63 23.37
N ASP A 88 -23.63 1.86 22.16
CA ASP A 88 -25.06 2.11 21.94
C ASP A 88 -25.61 1.14 20.89
N ALA A 89 -26.83 0.65 21.09
CA ALA A 89 -27.51 -0.24 20.16
C ALA A 89 -29.01 0.02 20.12
N VAL A 90 -29.65 -0.37 19.03
CA VAL A 90 -31.10 -0.38 18.88
C VAL A 90 -31.56 -1.82 18.87
N GLN A 91 -32.46 -2.17 19.77
CA GLN A 91 -33.17 -3.44 19.74
C GLN A 91 -34.56 -3.24 19.17
N VAL A 92 -34.88 -4.00 18.12
CA VAL A 92 -36.24 -4.11 17.56
C VAL A 92 -36.79 -5.47 17.94
N THR A 93 -38.00 -5.47 18.48
CA THR A 93 -38.73 -6.67 18.85
C THR A 93 -40.05 -6.70 18.10
N ILE A 94 -40.28 -7.76 17.33
CA ILE A 94 -41.52 -8.02 16.60
C ILE A 94 -42.28 -9.15 17.30
N ARG A 95 -43.57 -8.95 17.54
CA ARG A 95 -44.47 -9.97 18.06
C ARG A 95 -45.36 -10.49 16.95
N GLN A 96 -45.49 -11.81 16.83
CA GLN A 96 -46.35 -12.44 15.83
C GLN A 96 -47.22 -13.51 16.50
N PRO A 97 -48.56 -13.37 16.47
CA PRO A 97 -49.45 -14.39 17.00
C PRO A 97 -49.44 -15.62 16.10
N VAL A 98 -49.24 -16.80 16.70
CA VAL A 98 -49.33 -18.10 16.04
C VAL A 98 -50.58 -18.81 16.54
N PRO A 99 -51.58 -19.05 15.68
CA PRO A 99 -52.78 -19.78 16.06
C PRO A 99 -52.42 -21.23 16.41
N LEU A 100 -52.91 -21.71 17.54
CA LEU A 100 -52.77 -23.09 17.98
C LEU A 100 -53.97 -23.88 17.46
N TYR A 101 -53.78 -24.62 16.36
CA TYR A 101 -54.86 -25.31 15.66
C TYR A 101 -55.44 -26.49 16.44
N PHE A 102 -54.65 -27.17 17.26
CA PHE A 102 -55.09 -28.33 18.05
C PHE A 102 -55.61 -27.91 19.42
N ALA A 103 -55.02 -26.85 20.03
CA ALA A 103 -55.57 -26.25 21.24
C ALA A 103 -56.97 -25.66 21.05
N ARG A 104 -57.40 -25.47 19.80
CA ARG A 104 -58.76 -25.04 19.46
C ARG A 104 -59.86 -26.04 19.82
N ILE A 105 -59.51 -27.30 20.09
CA ILE A 105 -60.44 -28.32 20.62
C ILE A 105 -60.95 -27.92 22.01
N PHE A 106 -60.16 -27.17 22.78
CA PHE A 106 -60.50 -26.78 24.16
C PHE A 106 -60.95 -25.31 24.29
N THR A 107 -60.54 -24.44 23.36
CA THR A 107 -60.88 -23.00 23.40
C THR A 107 -60.98 -22.43 21.98
N THR A 108 -61.92 -21.53 21.69
CA THR A 108 -62.15 -21.04 20.31
C THR A 108 -61.08 -20.08 19.76
N SER A 109 -60.14 -19.63 20.62
CA SER A 109 -59.22 -18.53 20.31
C SER A 109 -57.80 -18.77 20.86
N ALA A 110 -57.29 -20.00 20.79
CA ALA A 110 -55.93 -20.29 21.24
C ALA A 110 -54.89 -19.76 20.24
N SER A 111 -54.01 -18.86 20.70
CA SER A 111 -52.80 -18.45 20.01
C SER A 111 -51.68 -18.21 21.03
N TYR A 112 -50.43 -18.32 20.58
CA TYR A 112 -49.27 -17.90 21.37
C TYR A 112 -48.42 -16.92 20.56
N ASP A 113 -47.82 -15.95 21.24
CA ASP A 113 -46.98 -14.94 20.59
C ASP A 113 -45.54 -15.45 20.42
N VAL A 114 -45.08 -15.48 19.17
CA VAL A 114 -43.65 -15.63 18.84
C VAL A 114 -43.01 -14.25 18.89
N THR A 115 -41.99 -14.11 19.74
CA THR A 115 -41.17 -12.90 19.82
C THR A 115 -39.91 -13.07 18.97
N ILE A 116 -39.67 -12.14 18.06
CA ILE A 116 -38.46 -12.04 17.24
C ILE A 116 -37.70 -10.78 17.64
N THR A 117 -36.45 -10.94 18.07
CA THR A 117 -35.58 -9.83 18.48
C THR A 117 -34.41 -9.70 17.50
N ALA A 118 -34.11 -8.47 17.10
CA ALA A 118 -32.92 -8.11 16.35
C ALA A 118 -32.27 -6.88 16.97
N VAL A 119 -30.94 -6.86 17.02
CA VAL A 119 -30.17 -5.75 17.59
C VAL A 119 -29.22 -5.20 16.53
N ALA A 120 -29.18 -3.88 16.39
CA ALA A 120 -28.25 -3.19 15.49
C ALA A 120 -27.40 -2.19 16.29
N SER A 121 -26.09 -2.18 16.09
CA SER A 121 -25.18 -1.27 16.77
C SER A 121 -25.32 0.15 16.23
N LEU A 122 -25.35 1.13 17.13
CA LEU A 122 -25.29 2.56 16.81
C LEU A 122 -23.82 3.00 16.81
N SER A 123 -23.04 2.49 15.86
CA SER A 123 -21.76 3.14 15.60
C SER A 123 -22.07 4.44 14.84
N SER A 124 -21.72 5.56 15.47
CA SER A 124 -21.81 6.86 14.80
C SER A 124 -21.04 6.75 13.49
N ALA A 125 -21.59 7.29 12.40
CA ALA A 125 -20.85 7.49 11.15
C ALA A 125 -19.43 7.95 11.50
N SER A 126 -18.48 7.02 11.41
CA SER A 126 -17.10 7.34 11.66
C SER A 126 -16.76 8.30 10.55
N ALA A 127 -16.51 9.56 10.90
CA ALA A 127 -15.97 10.50 9.95
C ALA A 127 -14.74 9.83 9.31
N VAL A 128 -14.62 9.95 7.98
CA VAL A 128 -13.53 9.33 7.21
C VAL A 128 -12.20 9.67 7.90
N PRO A 129 -11.44 8.67 8.40
CA PRO A 129 -10.28 8.96 9.23
C PRO A 129 -9.12 9.44 8.38
N CYS A 130 -8.79 10.70 8.40
CA CYS A 130 -7.59 11.15 7.73
C CYS A 130 -6.31 10.72 8.45
N ILE A 131 -6.40 10.59 9.76
CA ILE A 131 -5.37 9.98 10.60
C ILE A 131 -6.09 9.00 11.52
N LEU A 132 -5.58 7.77 11.60
CA LEU A 132 -6.06 6.72 12.50
C LEU A 132 -4.87 6.08 13.23
N ALA A 133 -4.77 6.32 14.54
CA ALA A 133 -3.88 5.57 15.44
C ALA A 133 -4.65 4.37 16.03
N LEU A 134 -4.19 3.16 15.71
CA LEU A 134 -4.86 1.90 16.04
C LEU A 134 -4.55 1.39 17.45
N SER A 135 -3.40 1.77 18.01
CA SER A 135 -2.93 1.28 19.30
C SER A 135 -3.85 1.69 20.46
N ALA A 136 -3.93 0.80 21.45
CA ALA A 136 -4.64 1.02 22.71
C ALA A 136 -3.76 1.71 23.78
N GLY A 137 -2.44 1.79 23.56
CA GLY A 137 -1.47 2.31 24.53
C GLY A 137 -1.21 3.80 24.33
N THR A 138 -0.37 4.14 23.36
CA THR A 138 -0.12 5.51 22.89
C THR A 138 -0.96 5.80 21.65
N GLY A 139 -1.43 7.04 21.51
CA GLY A 139 -2.34 7.43 20.43
C GLY A 139 -1.71 8.40 19.44
N VAL A 140 -2.34 9.56 19.27
CA VAL A 140 -1.81 10.67 18.45
C VAL A 140 -1.15 11.69 19.38
N SER A 141 0.12 11.99 19.17
CA SER A 141 0.90 12.92 19.99
C SER A 141 1.62 13.98 19.15
N LEU A 142 1.47 15.24 19.54
CA LEU A 142 2.08 16.40 18.91
C LEU A 142 2.89 17.20 19.93
N SER A 143 4.12 17.59 19.60
CA SER A 143 4.95 18.45 20.47
C SER A 143 5.91 19.37 19.71
N GLY A 144 6.22 20.54 20.27
CA GLY A 144 7.24 21.44 19.72
C GLY A 144 6.80 22.14 18.42
N GLY A 145 5.60 22.73 18.41
CA GLY A 145 5.13 23.62 17.35
C GLY A 145 4.57 22.93 16.10
N THR A 146 4.22 21.65 16.19
CA THR A 146 3.75 20.84 15.05
C THR A 146 2.32 21.21 14.63
N LYS A 147 1.94 20.90 13.38
CA LYS A 147 0.61 21.19 12.84
C LYS A 147 0.01 19.99 12.11
N ILE A 148 -1.26 19.70 12.41
CA ILE A 148 -2.13 18.84 11.59
C ILE A 148 -3.28 19.68 11.05
N SER A 149 -3.49 19.64 9.74
CA SER A 149 -4.64 20.26 9.05
C SER A 149 -5.41 19.20 8.28
N ALA A 150 -6.60 18.85 8.77
CA ALA A 150 -7.51 17.84 8.24
C ALA A 150 -8.96 18.37 8.12
N PRO A 151 -9.19 19.51 7.43
CA PRO A 151 -10.47 20.25 7.48
C PRO A 151 -11.68 19.44 7.02
N ASP A 152 -11.48 18.42 6.17
CA ASP A 152 -12.55 17.65 5.53
C ASP A 152 -12.81 16.27 6.18
N CYS A 153 -12.03 15.89 7.19
CA CYS A 153 -11.98 14.53 7.71
C CYS A 153 -11.55 14.47 9.18
N ALA A 154 -11.52 13.26 9.76
CA ALA A 154 -11.28 13.09 11.19
C ALA A 154 -9.84 12.70 11.55
N VAL A 155 -9.41 13.15 12.74
CA VAL A 155 -8.22 12.62 13.44
C VAL A 155 -8.71 11.68 14.54
N ILE A 156 -8.42 10.39 14.40
CA ILE A 156 -8.93 9.32 15.25
C ILE A 156 -7.78 8.61 15.98
N SER A 157 -8.00 8.30 17.25
CA SER A 157 -7.09 7.54 18.10
C SER A 157 -7.86 6.53 18.94
N ASN A 158 -7.45 5.26 18.89
CA ASN A 158 -7.90 4.20 19.79
C ASN A 158 -7.21 4.24 21.17
N SER A 159 -6.47 5.31 21.46
CA SER A 159 -5.97 5.67 22.78
C SER A 159 -6.21 7.16 23.02
N SER A 160 -5.18 7.96 23.30
CA SER A 160 -5.27 9.40 23.57
C SER A 160 -4.98 10.27 22.34
N ILE A 161 -5.40 11.53 22.39
CA ILE A 161 -4.93 12.59 21.48
C ILE A 161 -4.31 13.69 22.37
N SER A 162 -3.03 13.99 22.20
CA SER A 162 -2.34 15.02 22.97
C SER A 162 -1.60 16.01 22.07
N ALA A 163 -1.78 17.31 22.31
CA ALA A 163 -1.00 18.36 21.64
C ALA A 163 -0.33 19.27 22.68
N THR A 164 0.99 19.42 22.58
CA THR A 164 1.81 20.17 23.53
C THR A 164 2.78 21.12 22.84
N GLY A 165 3.31 22.11 23.58
CA GLY A 165 4.39 22.98 23.12
C GLY A 165 4.05 23.77 21.86
N GLY A 166 2.91 24.45 21.84
CA GLY A 166 2.46 25.30 20.73
C GLY A 166 1.94 24.55 19.50
N SER A 167 1.60 23.27 19.63
CA SER A 167 1.13 22.47 18.51
C SER A 167 -0.35 22.70 18.19
N SER A 168 -0.78 22.46 16.94
CA SER A 168 -2.17 22.66 16.54
C SER A 168 -2.75 21.53 15.70
N ILE A 169 -3.97 21.10 16.02
CA ILE A 169 -4.79 20.20 15.18
C ILE A 169 -6.02 20.98 14.71
N THR A 170 -6.23 21.06 13.40
CA THR A 170 -7.51 21.52 12.81
C THR A 170 -8.11 20.36 12.05
N ALA A 171 -9.33 19.93 12.39
CA ALA A 171 -9.98 18.79 11.75
C ALA A 171 -11.48 19.00 11.55
N LYS A 172 -12.13 18.18 10.71
CA LYS A 172 -13.60 18.11 10.69
C LYS A 172 -14.14 17.54 12.00
N ALA A 173 -13.47 16.51 12.52
CA ALA A 173 -13.75 15.94 13.83
C ALA A 173 -12.48 15.38 14.47
N THR A 174 -12.47 15.26 15.78
CA THR A 174 -11.48 14.45 16.50
C THR A 174 -12.20 13.37 17.32
N GLN A 175 -11.61 12.18 17.40
CA GLN A 175 -12.14 11.07 18.18
C GLN A 175 -11.01 10.35 18.91
N SER A 176 -11.10 10.30 20.23
CA SER A 176 -10.18 9.60 21.12
C SER A 176 -10.98 8.62 21.96
N SER A 177 -10.60 7.33 22.02
CA SER A 177 -11.23 6.41 22.98
C SER A 177 -10.74 6.64 24.42
N GLY A 178 -9.63 7.37 24.58
CA GLY A 178 -9.04 7.79 25.84
C GLY A 178 -9.20 9.29 26.07
N ALA A 179 -8.12 9.93 26.55
CA ALA A 179 -8.12 11.35 26.85
C ALA A 179 -7.83 12.20 25.60
N THR A 180 -8.35 13.42 25.59
CA THR A 180 -7.95 14.47 24.64
C THR A 180 -7.37 15.65 25.44
N SER A 181 -6.09 15.95 25.29
CA SER A 181 -5.42 16.98 26.09
C SER A 181 -4.64 17.99 25.25
N THR A 182 -4.65 19.25 25.69
CA THR A 182 -3.80 20.30 25.14
C THR A 182 -3.04 21.06 26.23
N ALA A 183 -1.74 21.30 26.01
CA ALA A 183 -0.89 22.04 26.96
C ALA A 183 0.13 22.96 26.26
N GLY A 184 0.65 23.94 27.00
CA GLY A 184 1.71 24.84 26.52
C GLY A 184 1.35 25.62 25.26
N GLY A 185 0.21 26.32 25.28
CA GLY A 185 -0.28 27.15 24.16
C GLY A 185 -0.78 26.37 22.93
N SER A 186 -1.13 25.09 23.08
CA SER A 186 -1.57 24.25 21.97
C SER A 186 -3.07 24.39 21.69
N THR A 187 -3.52 24.06 20.48
CA THR A 187 -4.94 24.16 20.09
C THR A 187 -5.42 22.94 19.34
N ILE A 188 -6.55 22.36 19.75
CA ILE A 188 -7.30 21.39 18.93
C ILE A 188 -8.62 22.06 18.52
N LYS A 189 -8.84 22.21 17.22
CA LYS A 189 -10.04 22.80 16.63
C LYS A 189 -10.76 21.76 15.77
N ALA A 190 -12.03 21.51 16.06
CA ALA A 190 -12.89 20.64 15.27
C ALA A 190 -14.16 21.39 14.85
N SER A 191 -14.47 21.42 13.54
CA SER A 191 -15.69 22.07 13.04
C SER A 191 -16.97 21.30 13.37
N GLY A 192 -16.88 19.97 13.47
CA GLY A 192 -17.96 19.07 13.89
C GLY A 192 -17.96 18.81 15.39
N SER A 193 -17.12 17.88 15.86
CA SER A 193 -17.03 17.55 17.29
C SER A 193 -15.64 17.08 17.73
N ILE A 194 -15.38 17.26 19.02
CA ILE A 194 -14.25 16.69 19.76
C ILE A 194 -14.81 15.58 20.65
N THR A 195 -14.64 14.33 20.21
CA THR A 195 -15.10 13.15 20.96
C THR A 195 -13.95 12.55 21.77
N TYR A 196 -14.18 12.24 23.05
CA TYR A 196 -13.18 11.68 23.95
C TYR A 196 -13.81 10.64 24.90
N GLY A 197 -13.08 9.59 25.25
CA GLY A 197 -13.60 8.54 26.11
C GLY A 197 -13.49 8.82 27.60
N THR A 198 -12.36 9.37 28.06
CA THR A 198 -12.10 9.54 29.51
C THR A 198 -12.25 11.00 29.94
N SER A 199 -11.39 11.89 29.44
CA SER A 199 -11.31 13.29 29.82
C SER A 199 -10.93 14.20 28.65
N ALA A 200 -11.36 15.46 28.73
CA ALA A 200 -10.91 16.54 27.86
C ALA A 200 -10.32 17.66 28.72
N SER A 201 -9.06 18.04 28.48
CA SER A 201 -8.39 19.10 29.25
C SER A 201 -7.60 20.05 28.36
N ALA A 202 -7.53 21.32 28.79
CA ALA A 202 -6.74 22.36 28.16
C ALA A 202 -6.04 23.18 29.24
N GLU A 203 -4.71 23.27 29.19
CA GLU A 203 -3.88 23.91 30.21
C GLU A 203 -2.83 24.85 29.61
N GLY A 204 -2.27 25.76 30.42
CA GLY A 204 -1.16 26.62 30.01
C GLY A 204 -1.46 27.45 28.76
N GLY A 205 -2.62 28.12 28.73
CA GLY A 205 -3.07 28.95 27.59
C GLY A 205 -3.55 28.16 26.36
N SER A 206 -3.71 26.85 26.48
CA SER A 206 -4.20 25.98 25.40
C SER A 206 -5.72 26.03 25.25
N SER A 207 -6.24 25.54 24.13
CA SER A 207 -7.69 25.49 23.88
C SER A 207 -8.17 24.22 23.17
N LEU A 208 -9.40 23.83 23.48
CA LEU A 208 -10.20 22.86 22.74
C LEU A 208 -11.39 23.61 22.12
N GLN A 209 -11.41 23.75 20.80
CA GLN A 209 -12.40 24.56 20.06
C GLN A 209 -13.31 23.64 19.24
N GLY A 210 -14.50 23.35 19.74
CA GLY A 210 -15.51 22.52 19.05
C GLY A 210 -16.49 21.90 20.03
N LYS A 211 -17.57 21.29 19.52
CA LYS A 211 -18.56 20.60 20.36
C LYS A 211 -17.90 19.38 21.03
N GLN A 212 -17.76 19.44 22.36
CA GLN A 212 -17.18 18.37 23.15
C GLN A 212 -18.21 17.28 23.46
N VAL A 213 -17.85 16.02 23.19
CA VAL A 213 -18.72 14.85 23.42
C VAL A 213 -17.93 13.78 24.16
N LYS A 214 -18.40 13.37 25.35
CA LYS A 214 -17.79 12.26 26.08
C LYS A 214 -18.38 10.93 25.60
N ARG A 215 -17.58 10.14 24.88
CA ARG A 215 -17.95 8.82 24.35
C ARG A 215 -16.69 8.02 24.04
N SER A 216 -16.59 6.79 24.53
CA SER A 216 -15.47 5.90 24.22
C SER A 216 -15.86 4.97 23.06
N ASN A 217 -15.36 5.28 21.86
CA ASN A 217 -15.51 4.44 20.68
C ASN A 217 -14.13 4.11 20.12
N ARG A 218 -13.91 2.85 19.79
CA ARG A 218 -12.75 2.41 19.02
C ARG A 218 -13.12 2.27 17.56
N THR A 219 -12.17 2.58 16.69
CA THR A 219 -12.29 2.46 15.24
C THR A 219 -11.40 1.30 14.79
N ALA A 220 -12.02 0.30 14.17
CA ALA A 220 -11.30 -0.83 13.58
C ALA A 220 -10.46 -0.36 12.39
N ASP A 221 -9.41 -1.11 12.05
CA ASP A 221 -8.60 -0.85 10.87
C ASP A 221 -9.44 -1.09 9.59
N PRO A 222 -9.71 -0.05 8.77
CA PRO A 222 -10.52 -0.18 7.56
C PRO A 222 -9.83 -0.99 6.45
N LEU A 223 -8.50 -1.17 6.53
CA LEU A 223 -7.71 -1.85 5.50
C LEU A 223 -7.24 -3.26 5.91
N ALA A 224 -7.54 -3.71 7.14
CA ALA A 224 -7.10 -5.01 7.65
C ALA A 224 -7.53 -6.21 6.79
N SER A 225 -8.70 -6.12 6.14
CA SER A 225 -9.24 -7.18 5.27
C SER A 225 -9.08 -6.88 3.77
N SER A 226 -8.20 -5.94 3.39
CA SER A 226 -7.99 -5.60 1.99
C SER A 226 -7.31 -6.73 1.23
N ALA A 227 -8.05 -7.37 0.32
CA ALA A 227 -7.53 -8.43 -0.55
C ALA A 227 -6.41 -7.94 -1.48
N ALA A 228 -6.48 -6.67 -1.92
CA ALA A 228 -5.45 -6.07 -2.77
C ALA A 228 -4.12 -5.90 -2.02
N LEU A 229 -4.16 -5.40 -0.78
CA LEU A 229 -2.98 -5.32 0.09
C LEU A 229 -2.44 -6.72 0.42
N ALA A 230 -3.31 -7.67 0.76
CA ALA A 230 -2.89 -9.05 1.04
C ALA A 230 -2.16 -9.69 -0.16
N THR A 231 -2.69 -9.49 -1.38
CA THR A 231 -2.07 -9.97 -2.62
C THR A 231 -0.72 -9.30 -2.86
N ALA A 232 -0.63 -7.99 -2.66
CA ALA A 232 0.61 -7.25 -2.87
C ALA A 232 1.69 -7.67 -1.84
N PHE A 233 1.30 -7.83 -0.58
CA PHE A 233 2.17 -8.35 0.48
C PHE A 233 2.60 -9.80 0.27
N GLY A 234 1.82 -10.62 -0.45
CA GLY A 234 2.16 -11.99 -0.80
C GLY A 234 3.33 -12.09 -1.79
N LYS A 235 3.69 -10.98 -2.46
CA LYS A 235 4.83 -10.91 -3.38
C LYS A 235 6.15 -10.53 -2.71
N LEU A 236 6.14 -10.17 -1.42
CA LEU A 236 7.37 -9.88 -0.68
C LEU A 236 8.32 -11.09 -0.74
N GLY A 237 9.59 -10.83 -1.05
CA GLY A 237 10.62 -11.86 -1.25
C GLY A 237 10.58 -12.58 -2.59
N SER A 238 9.57 -12.32 -3.43
CA SER A 238 9.57 -12.81 -4.81
C SER A 238 10.55 -12.04 -5.67
N PHE A 239 11.26 -12.73 -6.54
CA PHE A 239 12.09 -12.15 -7.59
C PHE A 239 12.21 -13.15 -8.77
N THR A 240 12.50 -12.62 -9.95
CA THR A 240 12.93 -13.39 -11.12
C THR A 240 14.44 -13.54 -11.08
N ALA A 241 14.93 -14.78 -10.94
CA ALA A 241 16.35 -15.07 -10.99
C ALA A 241 16.87 -14.85 -12.43
N PRO A 242 17.97 -14.09 -12.62
CA PRO A 242 18.60 -13.96 -13.93
C PRO A 242 19.19 -15.30 -14.36
N THR A 243 19.17 -15.54 -15.66
CA THR A 243 19.74 -16.74 -16.29
C THR A 243 20.97 -16.36 -17.13
N MET A 244 21.93 -17.27 -17.24
CA MET A 244 23.03 -17.15 -18.20
C MET A 244 23.01 -18.39 -19.09
N PRO A 245 22.81 -18.25 -20.41
CA PRO A 245 22.90 -19.38 -21.31
C PRO A 245 24.35 -19.87 -21.42
N THR A 246 24.53 -21.11 -21.87
CA THR A 246 25.87 -21.64 -22.16
C THR A 246 26.53 -20.77 -23.23
N VAL A 247 27.70 -20.21 -22.91
CA VAL A 247 28.45 -19.35 -23.82
C VAL A 247 29.50 -20.18 -24.55
N PRO A 248 29.51 -20.19 -25.90
CA PRO A 248 30.53 -20.91 -26.67
C PRO A 248 31.94 -20.43 -26.34
N ALA A 249 32.90 -21.34 -26.45
CA ALA A 249 34.32 -20.95 -26.42
C ALA A 249 34.63 -20.08 -27.65
N GLY A 250 35.52 -19.10 -27.47
CA GLY A 250 35.96 -18.20 -28.52
C GLY A 250 37.46 -17.88 -28.44
N SER A 251 37.92 -17.02 -29.34
CA SER A 251 39.28 -16.45 -29.29
C SER A 251 39.23 -15.01 -28.76
N ASP A 252 40.36 -14.50 -28.26
CA ASP A 252 40.42 -13.10 -27.83
C ASP A 252 40.33 -12.16 -29.04
N LEU A 253 39.53 -11.10 -28.91
CA LEU A 253 39.45 -10.00 -29.86
C LEU A 253 40.01 -8.76 -29.17
N SER A 254 41.28 -8.46 -29.45
CA SER A 254 41.93 -7.23 -29.03
C SER A 254 42.18 -6.35 -30.25
N LEU A 255 41.75 -5.09 -30.18
CA LEU A 255 41.99 -4.14 -31.27
C LEU A 255 43.41 -3.59 -31.22
N GLY A 256 43.90 -3.15 -32.37
CA GLY A 256 45.18 -2.45 -32.52
C GLY A 256 45.16 -1.53 -33.74
N TYR A 257 46.15 -0.64 -33.83
CA TYR A 257 46.28 0.27 -34.98
C TYR A 257 46.80 -0.44 -36.24
N TYR A 258 47.56 -1.53 -36.06
CA TYR A 258 48.15 -2.29 -37.15
C TYR A 258 48.09 -3.80 -36.86
N PRO A 259 47.86 -4.64 -37.89
CA PRO A 259 47.47 -4.28 -39.25
C PRO A 259 46.09 -3.60 -39.31
N THR A 260 45.80 -2.82 -40.37
CA THR A 260 44.50 -2.12 -40.55
C THR A 260 43.38 -3.03 -41.09
N THR A 261 43.67 -4.31 -41.30
CA THR A 261 42.69 -5.36 -41.61
C THR A 261 42.99 -6.58 -40.74
N MET A 262 41.95 -7.28 -40.28
CA MET A 262 42.10 -8.51 -39.53
C MET A 262 40.95 -9.47 -39.85
N THR A 263 41.18 -10.77 -39.73
CA THR A 263 40.12 -11.79 -39.86
C THR A 263 39.81 -12.37 -38.50
N PHE A 264 38.53 -12.40 -38.12
CA PHE A 264 38.05 -13.00 -36.88
C PHE A 264 36.80 -13.82 -37.17
N GLU A 265 36.75 -15.09 -36.73
CA GLU A 265 35.63 -16.01 -37.01
C GLU A 265 35.24 -16.03 -38.50
N GLY A 266 36.25 -16.09 -39.38
CA GLY A 266 36.07 -16.12 -40.84
C GLY A 266 35.59 -14.80 -41.48
N ARG A 267 35.53 -13.70 -40.73
CA ARG A 267 35.05 -12.40 -41.20
C ARG A 267 36.16 -11.36 -41.16
N THR A 268 36.32 -10.63 -42.26
CA THR A 268 37.32 -9.57 -42.37
C THR A 268 36.78 -8.26 -41.81
N GLY A 269 37.44 -7.73 -40.78
CA GLY A 269 37.26 -6.38 -40.29
C GLY A 269 38.27 -5.41 -40.90
N THR A 270 37.91 -4.14 -40.97
CA THR A 270 38.79 -3.06 -41.44
C THR A 270 38.82 -1.90 -40.44
N LEU A 271 39.98 -1.25 -40.32
CA LEU A 271 40.18 -0.05 -39.52
C LEU A 271 40.11 1.19 -40.42
N ALA A 272 39.16 2.07 -40.14
CA ALA A 272 39.08 3.41 -40.73
C ALA A 272 38.61 4.39 -39.65
N ASP A 273 39.18 5.60 -39.61
CA ASP A 273 38.84 6.64 -38.65
C ASP A 273 38.82 6.18 -37.17
N ASN A 274 39.79 5.34 -36.79
CA ASN A 274 39.90 4.69 -35.47
C ASN A 274 38.72 3.77 -35.10
N ILE A 275 37.92 3.34 -36.09
CA ILE A 275 36.82 2.40 -35.95
C ILE A 275 37.16 1.11 -36.69
N TRP A 276 37.30 0.02 -35.94
CA TRP A 276 37.26 -1.34 -36.47
C TRP A 276 35.84 -1.71 -36.82
N THR A 277 35.54 -1.90 -38.11
CA THR A 277 34.23 -2.35 -38.57
C THR A 277 34.33 -3.78 -39.09
N PHE A 278 33.59 -4.69 -38.47
CA PHE A 278 33.35 -6.04 -38.99
C PHE A 278 31.95 -6.12 -39.61
N PRO A 279 31.70 -7.02 -40.57
CA PRO A 279 30.35 -7.21 -41.14
C PRO A 279 29.37 -7.80 -40.10
N ALA A 280 28.07 -7.77 -40.39
CA ALA A 280 27.08 -8.44 -39.54
C ALA A 280 27.33 -9.97 -39.51
N GLY A 281 27.05 -10.62 -38.38
CA GLY A 281 27.21 -12.07 -38.26
C GLY A 281 27.25 -12.61 -36.83
N THR A 282 27.74 -13.85 -36.71
CA THR A 282 27.91 -14.54 -35.43
C THR A 282 29.36 -14.48 -34.98
N TYR A 283 29.59 -13.98 -33.77
CA TYR A 283 30.90 -13.78 -33.17
C TYR A 283 30.97 -14.50 -31.82
N ASN A 284 31.93 -15.42 -31.68
CA ASN A 284 32.24 -16.09 -30.42
C ASN A 284 33.60 -15.58 -29.93
N ILE A 285 33.59 -14.75 -28.89
CA ILE A 285 34.77 -14.07 -28.38
C ILE A 285 35.09 -14.63 -26.99
N ARG A 286 36.37 -14.80 -26.67
CA ARG A 286 36.79 -15.10 -25.29
C ARG A 286 36.87 -13.83 -24.48
N ASN A 287 37.84 -12.95 -24.75
CA ASN A 287 37.87 -11.60 -24.20
C ASN A 287 37.79 -10.55 -25.30
N LEU A 288 37.03 -9.49 -25.07
CA LEU A 288 36.94 -8.33 -25.96
C LEU A 288 37.65 -7.14 -25.30
N ASN A 289 38.67 -6.60 -25.96
CA ASN A 289 39.37 -5.39 -25.51
C ASN A 289 39.47 -4.38 -26.65
N THR A 290 38.91 -3.19 -26.45
CA THR A 290 38.95 -2.16 -27.49
C THR A 290 40.27 -1.39 -27.56
N ALA A 291 41.12 -1.47 -26.52
CA ALA A 291 42.46 -0.88 -26.49
C ALA A 291 42.52 0.61 -26.94
N GLY A 292 41.50 1.42 -26.60
CA GLY A 292 41.41 2.83 -26.99
C GLY A 292 40.77 3.10 -28.35
N LEU A 293 40.48 2.06 -29.14
CA LEU A 293 39.81 2.16 -30.43
C LEU A 293 38.30 1.90 -30.31
N LYS A 294 37.57 2.08 -31.41
CA LYS A 294 36.13 1.75 -31.48
C LYS A 294 35.92 0.44 -32.23
N LEU A 295 35.10 -0.46 -31.70
CA LEU A 295 34.58 -1.62 -32.44
C LEU A 295 33.17 -1.32 -32.94
N LYS A 296 32.88 -1.66 -34.18
CA LYS A 296 31.54 -1.65 -34.77
C LYS A 296 31.24 -3.00 -35.43
N ILE A 297 30.16 -3.63 -34.99
CA ILE A 297 29.55 -4.80 -35.63
C ILE A 297 28.09 -4.43 -35.89
N PRO A 298 27.66 -4.20 -37.15
CA PRO A 298 26.29 -3.82 -37.45
C PRO A 298 25.32 -4.98 -37.21
N GLY A 299 24.05 -4.65 -37.00
CA GLY A 299 22.97 -5.62 -36.87
C GLY A 299 22.44 -6.08 -38.23
N PRO A 300 21.77 -7.25 -38.30
CA PRO A 300 21.56 -8.17 -37.20
C PRO A 300 22.80 -9.03 -36.92
N SER A 301 23.24 -9.11 -35.66
CA SER A 301 24.40 -9.91 -35.25
C SER A 301 24.13 -10.69 -33.96
N THR A 302 24.77 -11.85 -33.82
CA THR A 302 24.80 -12.61 -32.56
C THR A 302 26.20 -12.52 -31.99
N VAL A 303 26.36 -11.87 -30.85
CA VAL A 303 27.68 -11.66 -30.24
C VAL A 303 27.71 -12.37 -28.89
N THR A 304 28.64 -13.29 -28.74
CA THR A 304 28.89 -13.98 -27.48
C THR A 304 30.31 -13.69 -26.99
N VAL A 305 30.45 -13.43 -25.69
CA VAL A 305 31.74 -13.20 -25.03
C VAL A 305 31.81 -14.10 -23.79
N SER A 306 32.67 -15.12 -23.81
CA SER A 306 32.78 -16.09 -22.71
C SER A 306 33.55 -15.55 -21.50
N GLY A 307 34.35 -14.50 -21.69
CA GLY A 307 35.14 -13.80 -20.69
C GLY A 307 34.72 -12.35 -20.56
N SER A 308 35.69 -11.45 -20.41
CA SER A 308 35.43 -10.03 -20.10
C SER A 308 35.32 -9.15 -21.34
N VAL A 309 34.60 -8.04 -21.19
CA VAL A 309 34.58 -6.92 -22.14
C VAL A 309 35.20 -5.71 -21.47
N ASN A 310 36.27 -5.17 -22.06
CA ASN A 310 36.96 -3.98 -21.56
C ASN A 310 36.95 -2.90 -22.65
N VAL A 311 36.30 -1.78 -22.35
CA VAL A 311 36.28 -0.58 -23.19
C VAL A 311 37.01 0.53 -22.42
N GLY A 312 38.28 0.74 -22.76
CA GLY A 312 39.15 1.71 -22.08
C GLY A 312 39.81 2.70 -23.05
N GLY A 313 40.49 3.71 -22.51
CA GLY A 313 41.35 4.62 -23.28
C GLY A 313 40.63 5.51 -24.31
N GLY A 314 39.38 5.91 -24.05
CA GLY A 314 38.57 6.70 -25.00
C GLY A 314 37.97 5.89 -26.16
N GLY A 315 38.11 4.57 -26.13
CA GLY A 315 37.52 3.66 -27.11
C GLY A 315 35.98 3.57 -27.06
N GLY A 316 35.43 2.69 -27.88
CA GLY A 316 33.99 2.45 -27.92
C GLY A 316 33.57 1.09 -28.44
N LEU A 317 32.35 0.68 -28.13
CA LEU A 317 31.77 -0.58 -28.55
C LEU A 317 30.39 -0.33 -29.15
N ILE A 318 30.20 -0.70 -30.41
CA ILE A 318 28.93 -0.56 -31.13
C ILE A 318 28.55 -1.94 -31.66
N LEU A 319 27.58 -2.57 -31.02
CA LEU A 319 26.93 -3.78 -31.50
C LEU A 319 25.53 -3.40 -31.96
N GLY A 320 25.20 -3.65 -33.23
CA GLY A 320 23.84 -3.41 -33.73
C GLY A 320 22.84 -4.42 -33.17
N ASP A 321 21.63 -4.40 -33.72
CA ASP A 321 20.54 -5.27 -33.26
C ASP A 321 20.92 -6.77 -33.30
N GLY A 322 20.30 -7.54 -32.40
CA GLY A 322 20.49 -8.96 -32.24
C GLY A 322 20.95 -9.37 -30.84
N PRO A 323 20.94 -10.67 -30.52
CA PRO A 323 21.25 -11.15 -29.18
C PRO A 323 22.72 -10.94 -28.82
N VAL A 324 22.96 -10.46 -27.60
CA VAL A 324 24.31 -10.27 -27.04
C VAL A 324 24.41 -10.98 -25.70
N THR A 325 25.40 -11.86 -25.57
CA THR A 325 25.66 -12.61 -24.33
C THR A 325 27.10 -12.35 -23.90
N ILE A 326 27.32 -11.82 -22.71
CA ILE A 326 28.64 -11.56 -22.15
C ILE A 326 28.68 -12.21 -20.76
N ALA A 327 29.39 -13.32 -20.61
CA ALA A 327 29.44 -14.07 -19.36
C ALA A 327 30.25 -13.38 -18.26
N GLY A 328 31.33 -12.69 -18.63
CA GLY A 328 32.19 -11.97 -17.69
C GLY A 328 31.74 -10.53 -17.43
N PRO A 329 32.57 -9.75 -16.73
CA PRO A 329 32.28 -8.34 -16.47
C PRO A 329 32.44 -7.49 -17.73
N ILE A 330 31.56 -6.50 -17.88
CA ILE A 330 31.66 -5.39 -18.82
C ILE A 330 32.21 -4.20 -18.06
N SER A 331 33.37 -3.70 -18.48
CA SER A 331 34.06 -2.57 -17.85
C SER A 331 34.21 -1.41 -18.82
N LEU A 332 33.59 -0.27 -18.50
CA LEU A 332 33.77 1.00 -19.19
C LEU A 332 34.39 2.03 -18.22
N GLY A 333 35.36 2.79 -18.72
CA GLY A 333 36.01 3.87 -17.97
C GLY A 333 36.50 4.99 -18.87
N GLY A 334 36.75 6.18 -18.30
CA GLY A 334 37.46 7.28 -18.96
C GLY A 334 36.79 7.83 -20.22
N GLY A 335 35.50 8.18 -20.14
CA GLY A 335 34.74 8.82 -21.23
C GLY A 335 34.43 7.90 -22.43
N THR A 336 34.53 6.59 -22.25
CA THR A 336 34.24 5.59 -23.28
C THR A 336 32.75 5.46 -23.55
N SER A 337 32.40 4.82 -24.68
CA SER A 337 30.99 4.60 -25.05
C SER A 337 30.70 3.14 -25.40
N MET A 338 29.51 2.67 -25.02
CA MET A 338 28.95 1.40 -25.47
C MET A 338 27.54 1.62 -26.02
N THR A 339 27.24 1.01 -27.16
CA THR A 339 25.91 0.96 -27.74
C THR A 339 25.64 -0.47 -28.16
N ILE A 340 24.61 -1.08 -27.59
CA ILE A 340 24.08 -2.38 -27.99
C ILE A 340 22.68 -2.12 -28.53
N GLY A 341 22.38 -2.64 -29.73
CA GLY A 341 21.08 -2.52 -30.39
C GLY A 341 19.97 -3.27 -29.65
N ALA A 342 18.81 -3.39 -30.29
CA ALA A 342 17.70 -4.14 -29.72
C ALA A 342 17.96 -5.66 -29.78
N GLY A 343 17.59 -6.39 -28.72
CA GLY A 343 17.82 -7.82 -28.66
C GLY A 343 17.59 -8.41 -27.26
N ARG A 344 17.66 -9.74 -27.15
CA ARG A 344 17.70 -10.41 -25.85
C ARG A 344 19.15 -10.48 -25.38
N HIS A 345 19.40 -9.92 -24.21
CA HIS A 345 20.75 -9.71 -23.69
C HIS A 345 20.98 -10.44 -22.37
N TYR A 346 22.20 -10.94 -22.19
CA TYR A 346 22.62 -11.62 -20.97
C TYR A 346 24.01 -11.13 -20.58
N PHE A 347 24.15 -10.51 -19.41
CA PHE A 347 25.43 -9.95 -18.97
C PHE A 347 25.86 -10.50 -17.61
N GLY A 348 27.16 -10.75 -17.46
CA GLY A 348 27.75 -11.22 -16.21
C GLY A 348 27.66 -10.14 -15.14
N GLN A 349 28.24 -8.98 -15.42
CA GLN A 349 28.19 -7.78 -14.59
C GLN A 349 28.37 -6.55 -15.48
N ILE A 350 27.75 -5.43 -15.10
CA ILE A 350 27.97 -4.14 -15.76
C ILE A 350 28.70 -3.22 -14.77
N SER A 351 29.85 -2.67 -15.17
CA SER A 351 30.65 -1.74 -14.38
C SER A 351 31.06 -0.54 -15.22
N ILE A 352 30.50 0.62 -14.91
CA ILE A 352 30.68 1.86 -15.68
C ILE A 352 31.26 2.93 -14.76
N SER A 353 32.28 3.64 -15.23
CA SER A 353 32.96 4.67 -14.44
C SER A 353 33.51 5.81 -15.30
N GLY A 354 33.96 6.88 -14.63
CA GLY A 354 34.79 7.92 -15.27
C GLY A 354 34.14 8.63 -16.46
N GLY A 355 32.84 8.92 -16.40
CA GLY A 355 32.13 9.65 -17.44
C GLY A 355 31.73 8.79 -18.66
N ALA A 356 31.80 7.46 -18.55
CA ALA A 356 31.47 6.57 -19.65
C ALA A 356 29.95 6.44 -19.86
N VAL A 357 29.54 6.24 -21.11
CA VAL A 357 28.13 6.17 -21.52
C VAL A 357 27.81 4.81 -22.10
N ALA A 358 26.79 4.13 -21.58
CA ALA A 358 26.28 2.88 -22.13
C ALA A 358 24.80 3.02 -22.53
N THR A 359 24.48 2.62 -23.74
CA THR A 359 23.11 2.50 -24.25
C THR A 359 22.85 1.06 -24.64
N ILE A 360 21.82 0.46 -24.08
CA ILE A 360 21.33 -0.88 -24.43
C ILE A 360 19.93 -0.71 -25.01
N GLY A 361 19.70 -1.25 -26.19
CA GLY A 361 18.42 -1.16 -26.90
C GLY A 361 17.28 -1.89 -26.20
N ALA A 362 16.11 -1.87 -26.82
CA ALA A 362 14.94 -2.59 -26.29
C ALA A 362 15.13 -4.11 -26.35
N GLY A 363 14.55 -4.81 -25.38
CA GLY A 363 14.55 -6.26 -25.26
C GLY A 363 14.88 -6.74 -23.85
N ASP A 364 14.63 -8.03 -23.60
CA ASP A 364 14.84 -8.64 -22.29
C ASP A 364 16.34 -8.64 -21.93
N LEU A 365 16.65 -8.28 -20.69
CA LEU A 365 18.00 -8.18 -20.15
C LEU A 365 18.11 -8.95 -18.82
N ASP A 366 18.94 -9.99 -18.83
CA ASP A 366 19.36 -10.68 -17.63
C ASP A 366 20.79 -10.24 -17.28
N VAL A 367 21.00 -9.76 -16.06
CA VAL A 367 22.33 -9.49 -15.50
C VAL A 367 22.54 -10.43 -14.32
N THR A 368 23.44 -11.41 -14.42
CA THR A 368 23.61 -12.40 -13.34
C THR A 368 24.31 -11.83 -12.10
N GLY A 369 25.11 -10.79 -12.28
CA GLY A 369 25.78 -10.02 -11.24
C GLY A 369 25.09 -8.69 -10.98
N ALA A 370 25.87 -7.68 -10.58
CA ALA A 370 25.36 -6.34 -10.30
C ALA A 370 25.49 -5.37 -11.49
N ILE A 371 24.75 -4.26 -11.40
CA ILE A 371 24.96 -3.06 -12.21
C ILE A 371 25.60 -2.00 -11.31
N LEU A 372 26.85 -1.65 -11.60
CA LEU A 372 27.64 -0.68 -10.85
C LEU A 372 27.94 0.51 -11.76
N VAL A 373 27.47 1.71 -11.38
CA VAL A 373 27.69 2.95 -12.14
C VAL A 373 28.25 4.00 -11.19
N ASP A 374 29.47 4.45 -11.46
CA ASP A 374 30.18 5.40 -10.61
C ASP A 374 30.75 6.57 -11.42
N GLY A 375 31.06 7.68 -10.76
CA GLY A 375 31.75 8.83 -11.34
C GLY A 375 30.85 9.79 -12.12
N GLY A 376 31.24 11.06 -12.08
CA GLY A 376 30.45 12.16 -12.65
C GLY A 376 30.29 12.01 -14.16
N GLY A 377 29.03 12.08 -14.61
CA GLY A 377 28.68 11.96 -16.03
C GLY A 377 28.61 10.53 -16.57
N SER A 378 28.91 9.51 -15.77
CA SER A 378 28.68 8.13 -16.18
C SER A 378 27.19 7.87 -16.32
N SER A 379 26.76 7.31 -17.45
CA SER A 379 25.34 7.08 -17.70
C SER A 379 25.07 5.73 -18.35
N VAL A 380 23.99 5.08 -17.91
CA VAL A 380 23.49 3.84 -18.47
C VAL A 380 22.01 4.03 -18.81
N SER A 381 21.65 3.80 -20.07
CA SER A 381 20.26 3.82 -20.53
C SER A 381 19.92 2.46 -21.12
N ILE A 382 18.86 1.84 -20.61
CA ILE A 382 18.40 0.51 -21.02
C ILE A 382 16.99 0.67 -21.57
N GLY A 383 16.77 0.28 -22.83
CA GLY A 383 15.47 0.33 -23.49
C GLY A 383 14.44 -0.59 -22.84
N ALA A 384 13.17 -0.45 -23.25
CA ALA A 384 12.04 -1.23 -22.71
C ALA A 384 12.26 -2.75 -22.85
N GLY A 385 11.87 -3.52 -21.84
CA GLY A 385 12.07 -4.98 -21.79
C GLY A 385 11.88 -5.56 -20.40
N LYS A 386 12.02 -6.88 -20.24
CA LYS A 386 12.05 -7.50 -18.91
C LYS A 386 13.48 -7.47 -18.37
N TYR A 387 13.63 -7.07 -17.11
CA TYR A 387 14.91 -6.96 -16.43
C TYR A 387 14.97 -7.96 -15.27
N ALA A 388 15.98 -8.83 -15.27
CA ALA A 388 16.33 -9.67 -14.13
C ALA A 388 17.77 -9.38 -13.73
N ILE A 389 17.98 -8.89 -12.51
CA ILE A 389 19.29 -8.44 -12.02
C ILE A 389 19.66 -9.26 -10.80
N GLY A 390 20.86 -9.84 -10.81
CA GLY A 390 21.44 -10.58 -9.71
C GLY A 390 22.11 -9.66 -8.71
N ASN A 391 23.18 -10.13 -8.07
CA ASN A 391 23.96 -9.30 -7.15
C ASN A 391 25.46 -9.55 -7.29
N ASN A 392 26.24 -8.66 -6.69
CA ASN A 392 27.71 -8.72 -6.66
C ASN A 392 28.29 -9.76 -5.68
N GLY A 393 27.50 -10.71 -5.18
CA GLY A 393 27.91 -11.65 -4.13
C GLY A 393 27.88 -11.09 -2.70
N SER A 394 27.80 -9.77 -2.52
CA SER A 394 27.63 -9.10 -1.21
C SER A 394 26.18 -8.66 -0.96
N GLY A 395 25.24 -9.07 -1.82
CA GLY A 395 23.82 -8.75 -1.70
C GLY A 395 23.38 -7.43 -2.34
N THR A 396 24.26 -6.73 -3.09
CA THR A 396 23.89 -5.50 -3.83
C THR A 396 23.64 -5.82 -5.30
N ALA A 397 22.45 -5.47 -5.80
CA ALA A 397 22.06 -5.64 -7.19
C ALA A 397 22.40 -4.42 -8.06
N ILE A 398 22.16 -3.22 -7.53
CA ILE A 398 22.44 -1.96 -8.21
C ILE A 398 23.15 -1.02 -7.24
N ASN A 399 24.23 -0.40 -7.70
CA ASN A 399 24.91 0.67 -6.97
C ASN A 399 25.19 1.86 -7.89
N LEU A 400 24.67 3.03 -7.54
CA LEU A 400 24.94 4.30 -8.21
C LEU A 400 25.68 5.26 -7.28
N SER A 401 26.78 5.83 -7.77
CA SER A 401 27.55 6.84 -7.05
C SER A 401 28.14 7.91 -7.96
N GLY A 402 28.69 8.97 -7.36
CA GLY A 402 29.51 9.95 -8.06
C GLY A 402 28.78 10.85 -9.06
N GLY A 403 27.45 11.02 -9.00
CA GLY A 403 26.73 11.81 -10.00
C GLY A 403 26.31 11.04 -11.26
N SER A 404 26.32 9.72 -11.19
CA SER A 404 25.93 8.83 -12.30
C SER A 404 24.43 8.74 -12.53
N THR A 405 24.03 8.32 -13.73
CA THR A 405 22.62 8.09 -14.09
C THR A 405 22.40 6.64 -14.56
N LEU A 406 21.34 6.00 -14.08
CA LEU A 406 20.84 4.74 -14.60
C LEU A 406 19.34 4.85 -14.90
N THR A 407 18.97 4.55 -16.14
CA THR A 407 17.58 4.63 -16.62
C THR A 407 17.16 3.31 -17.22
N PHE A 408 16.02 2.79 -16.76
CA PHE A 408 15.30 1.68 -17.36
C PHE A 408 14.08 2.19 -18.11
N GLY A 409 13.83 1.64 -19.30
CA GLY A 409 12.54 1.76 -19.99
C GLY A 409 11.45 0.95 -19.31
N ASP A 410 10.25 0.98 -19.90
CA ASP A 410 9.10 0.24 -19.37
C ASP A 410 9.30 -1.28 -19.44
N GLY A 411 8.81 -1.99 -18.43
CA GLY A 411 8.80 -3.45 -18.42
C GLY A 411 9.04 -4.08 -17.04
N ALA A 412 8.85 -5.40 -16.95
CA ALA A 412 8.95 -6.13 -15.70
C ALA A 412 10.35 -5.99 -15.09
N PHE A 413 10.43 -5.52 -13.86
CA PHE A 413 11.71 -5.27 -13.18
C PHE A 413 11.87 -6.22 -11.99
N SER A 414 13.02 -6.88 -11.92
CA SER A 414 13.39 -7.76 -10.81
C SER A 414 14.85 -7.57 -10.42
N ALA A 415 15.12 -7.33 -9.14
CA ALA A 415 16.46 -7.24 -8.57
C ALA A 415 16.61 -8.18 -7.36
N ASN A 416 17.60 -9.07 -7.40
CA ASN A 416 17.92 -9.99 -6.31
C ASN A 416 19.00 -9.42 -5.38
N GLY A 417 18.70 -8.29 -4.74
CA GLY A 417 19.59 -7.62 -3.82
C GLY A 417 19.20 -6.18 -3.57
N ALA A 418 20.00 -5.48 -2.77
CA ALA A 418 19.80 -4.07 -2.48
C ALA A 418 20.00 -3.20 -3.74
N VAL A 419 19.19 -2.18 -3.86
CA VAL A 419 19.33 -1.10 -4.84
C VAL A 419 19.76 0.13 -4.07
N THR A 420 20.98 0.60 -4.31
CA THR A 420 21.60 1.70 -3.58
C THR A 420 22.00 2.82 -4.53
N THR A 421 21.64 4.05 -4.16
CA THR A 421 22.10 5.26 -4.83
C THR A 421 22.76 6.18 -3.80
N SER A 422 23.67 7.04 -4.26
CA SER A 422 24.41 8.02 -3.45
C SER A 422 24.09 9.44 -3.91
N GLY A 423 24.48 10.45 -3.11
CA GLY A 423 24.28 11.86 -3.43
C GLY A 423 24.70 12.21 -4.87
N GLY A 424 23.86 12.98 -5.56
CA GLY A 424 24.08 13.42 -6.94
C GLY A 424 23.76 12.38 -8.03
N SER A 425 23.63 11.09 -7.70
CA SER A 425 23.23 10.09 -8.69
C SER A 425 21.73 10.14 -9.01
N THR A 426 21.33 9.61 -10.17
CA THR A 426 19.93 9.56 -10.63
C THR A 426 19.54 8.14 -11.05
N LEU A 427 18.44 7.63 -10.50
CA LEU A 427 17.84 6.34 -10.89
C LEU A 427 16.45 6.56 -11.48
N VAL A 428 16.17 5.98 -12.65
CA VAL A 428 14.85 6.04 -13.27
C VAL A 428 14.35 4.63 -13.54
N PHE A 429 13.20 4.30 -12.96
CA PHE A 429 12.44 3.09 -13.26
C PHE A 429 11.38 3.38 -14.32
N GLY A 430 11.24 2.50 -15.31
CA GLY A 430 10.08 2.52 -16.21
C GLY A 430 8.82 1.98 -15.55
N SER A 431 7.70 2.00 -16.28
CA SER A 431 6.40 1.54 -15.76
C SER A 431 6.24 0.02 -15.89
N THR A 432 5.59 -0.60 -14.90
CA THR A 432 5.20 -2.02 -14.95
C THR A 432 4.13 -2.34 -13.92
N VAL A 433 3.50 -3.51 -14.04
CA VAL A 433 2.55 -4.00 -13.04
C VAL A 433 3.22 -4.15 -11.67
N ASN A 434 4.47 -4.65 -11.62
CA ASN A 434 5.19 -4.83 -10.38
C ASN A 434 6.72 -4.81 -10.58
N HIS A 435 7.40 -4.00 -9.76
CA HIS A 435 8.84 -4.03 -9.53
C HIS A 435 9.13 -4.91 -8.32
N LEU A 436 9.91 -5.97 -8.52
CA LEU A 436 10.31 -6.90 -7.47
C LEU A 436 11.74 -6.58 -7.01
N ILE A 437 11.92 -6.22 -5.75
CA ILE A 437 13.23 -5.92 -5.17
C ILE A 437 13.41 -6.81 -3.94
N ASN A 438 14.26 -7.84 -4.06
CA ASN A 438 14.59 -8.74 -2.96
C ASN A 438 15.77 -8.19 -2.13
N GLY A 439 15.56 -7.02 -1.52
CA GLY A 439 16.55 -6.31 -0.72
C GLY A 439 16.07 -4.92 -0.31
N ASN A 440 16.97 -4.12 0.27
CA ASN A 440 16.68 -2.73 0.64
C ASN A 440 16.68 -1.82 -0.59
N LEU A 441 15.82 -0.80 -0.57
CA LEU A 441 15.81 0.30 -1.53
C LEU A 441 16.37 1.55 -0.85
N ASN A 442 17.67 1.79 -1.03
CA ASN A 442 18.42 2.87 -0.38
C ASN A 442 18.69 4.00 -1.38
N LEU A 443 17.82 4.99 -1.42
CA LEU A 443 17.83 6.04 -2.43
C LEU A 443 18.39 7.34 -1.86
N ASN A 444 19.71 7.51 -1.92
CA ASN A 444 20.38 8.75 -1.52
C ASN A 444 20.72 9.66 -2.72
N GLY A 445 20.27 9.32 -3.92
CA GLY A 445 20.26 10.16 -5.12
C GLY A 445 18.85 10.53 -5.55
N SER A 446 18.73 11.28 -6.65
CA SER A 446 17.43 11.55 -7.29
C SER A 446 16.84 10.25 -7.85
N SER A 447 15.52 10.07 -7.72
CA SER A 447 14.84 8.86 -8.18
C SER A 447 13.51 9.19 -8.87
N THR A 448 13.26 8.61 -10.04
CA THR A 448 11.96 8.70 -10.73
C THR A 448 11.35 7.32 -10.85
N PHE A 449 10.10 7.21 -10.46
CA PHE A 449 9.34 5.95 -10.43
C PHE A 449 8.27 5.95 -11.52
N GLY A 450 8.38 5.03 -12.48
CA GLY A 450 7.28 4.67 -13.37
C GLY A 450 6.10 4.09 -12.60
N ALA A 451 4.92 4.13 -13.21
CA ALA A 451 3.69 3.65 -12.57
C ALA A 451 3.77 2.14 -12.28
N GLY A 452 3.31 1.72 -11.11
CA GLY A 452 3.40 0.32 -10.71
C GLY A 452 3.42 0.06 -9.21
N ILE A 453 3.44 -1.23 -8.85
CA ILE A 453 3.69 -1.67 -7.47
C ILE A 453 5.20 -1.87 -7.29
N TYR A 454 5.80 -1.27 -6.27
CA TYR A 454 7.17 -1.51 -5.85
C TYR A 454 7.15 -2.43 -4.64
N THR A 455 7.41 -3.72 -4.85
CA THR A 455 7.44 -4.75 -3.81
C THR A 455 8.87 -4.94 -3.32
N ILE A 456 9.14 -4.49 -2.10
CA ILE A 456 10.49 -4.38 -1.55
C ILE A 456 10.60 -5.29 -0.33
N ASN A 457 11.38 -6.37 -0.45
CA ASN A 457 11.68 -7.30 0.63
C ASN A 457 12.75 -6.74 1.60
N GLY A 458 12.58 -5.50 2.00
CA GLY A 458 13.51 -4.74 2.82
C GLY A 458 12.93 -3.38 3.19
N SER A 459 13.77 -2.50 3.69
CA SER A 459 13.40 -1.12 4.01
C SER A 459 13.49 -0.22 2.78
N PHE A 460 12.68 0.84 2.78
CA PHE A 460 12.82 2.00 1.91
C PHE A 460 13.55 3.09 2.69
N THR A 461 14.66 3.63 2.16
CA THR A 461 15.46 4.66 2.84
C THR A 461 15.87 5.80 1.92
N ASN A 462 15.75 7.05 2.38
CA ASN A 462 16.28 8.26 1.71
C ASN A 462 16.85 9.23 2.75
N ASN A 463 18.18 9.44 2.75
CA ASN A 463 18.87 10.18 3.83
C ASN A 463 19.60 11.47 3.39
N THR A 464 19.66 11.79 2.10
CA THR A 464 20.55 12.85 1.57
C THR A 464 19.88 13.86 0.65
N GLY A 465 18.61 13.66 0.31
CA GLY A 465 17.79 14.74 -0.26
C GLY A 465 17.68 14.86 -1.77
N GLY A 466 18.08 13.85 -2.53
CA GLY A 466 17.75 13.77 -3.95
C GLY A 466 16.24 13.86 -4.18
N THR A 467 15.82 14.51 -5.28
CA THR A 467 14.40 14.63 -5.64
C THR A 467 13.80 13.26 -5.93
N MET A 468 12.60 12.99 -5.41
CA MET A 468 11.88 11.75 -5.73
C MET A 468 10.55 12.09 -6.37
N ALA A 469 10.24 11.47 -7.51
CA ALA A 469 9.01 11.72 -8.24
C ALA A 469 8.36 10.42 -8.72
N GLY A 470 7.03 10.32 -8.63
CA GLY A 470 6.28 9.15 -9.10
C GLY A 470 4.77 9.36 -9.02
N SER A 471 4.05 8.92 -10.05
CA SER A 471 2.59 8.98 -10.11
C SER A 471 2.01 7.60 -10.41
N ASN A 472 0.90 7.26 -9.75
CA ASN A 472 0.31 5.93 -9.76
C ASN A 472 1.28 4.85 -9.23
N VAL A 473 1.91 5.14 -8.10
CA VAL A 473 2.90 4.24 -7.47
C VAL A 473 2.40 3.73 -6.12
N SER A 474 2.65 2.45 -5.83
CA SER A 474 2.38 1.85 -4.51
C SER A 474 3.61 1.10 -4.02
N PHE A 475 4.13 1.47 -2.86
CA PHE A 475 5.28 0.83 -2.23
C PHE A 475 4.84 -0.16 -1.15
N ILE A 476 5.24 -1.42 -1.29
CA ILE A 476 4.88 -2.51 -0.40
C ILE A 476 6.16 -3.05 0.23
N LEU A 477 6.30 -2.87 1.55
CA LEU A 477 7.56 -3.05 2.25
C LEU A 477 7.49 -4.20 3.27
N ALA A 478 8.53 -5.03 3.31
CA ALA A 478 8.78 -5.92 4.43
C ALA A 478 9.39 -5.18 5.63
N GLY A 479 10.26 -4.20 5.35
CA GLY A 479 10.95 -3.38 6.35
C GLY A 479 10.30 -2.02 6.59
N THR A 480 11.07 -1.09 7.12
CA THR A 480 10.63 0.26 7.48
C THR A 480 10.60 1.22 6.28
N LEU A 481 9.83 2.28 6.42
CA LEU A 481 9.95 3.49 5.59
C LEU A 481 10.73 4.53 6.39
N ASN A 482 11.89 4.95 5.89
CA ASN A 482 12.74 5.95 6.55
C ASN A 482 13.18 7.02 5.54
N ALA A 483 12.53 8.17 5.53
CA ALA A 483 12.91 9.28 4.65
C ALA A 483 13.23 10.49 5.53
N SER A 484 14.47 10.92 5.60
CA SER A 484 14.92 11.96 6.55
C SER A 484 15.79 13.07 5.95
N GLY A 485 15.98 13.11 4.63
CA GLY A 485 16.89 14.06 3.99
C GLY A 485 16.35 14.86 2.80
N GLY A 486 15.09 14.69 2.39
CA GLY A 486 14.47 15.20 1.13
C GLY A 486 14.57 16.71 0.89
N THR A 487 14.97 17.14 -0.32
CA THR A 487 14.71 18.53 -0.75
C THR A 487 13.31 18.70 -1.38
N SER A 488 12.79 17.65 -2.04
CA SER A 488 11.41 17.55 -2.52
C SER A 488 11.07 16.09 -2.90
N ILE A 489 10.07 15.52 -2.25
CA ILE A 489 9.44 14.23 -2.61
C ILE A 489 8.06 14.53 -3.20
N ASP A 490 7.73 14.04 -4.39
CA ASP A 490 6.39 14.12 -5.00
C ASP A 490 5.93 12.74 -5.43
N LEU A 491 5.20 12.06 -4.55
CA LEU A 491 4.72 10.71 -4.78
C LEU A 491 3.20 10.66 -4.67
N ALA A 492 2.56 10.13 -5.70
CA ALA A 492 1.12 9.97 -5.75
C ALA A 492 0.72 8.51 -5.95
N ALA A 493 -0.12 8.01 -5.05
CA ALA A 493 -0.77 6.72 -5.15
C ALA A 493 -1.71 6.68 -6.37
N PRO A 494 -2.02 5.48 -6.88
CA PRO A 494 -3.01 5.33 -7.93
C PRO A 494 -4.39 5.79 -7.44
N ALA A 495 -5.15 6.45 -8.31
CA ALA A 495 -6.53 6.82 -8.01
C ALA A 495 -7.43 5.58 -7.83
N ALA A 496 -8.58 5.76 -7.18
CA ALA A 496 -9.62 4.74 -7.08
C ALA A 496 -9.98 4.18 -8.48
N GLY A 497 -10.05 2.86 -8.61
CA GLY A 497 -10.35 2.18 -9.88
C GLY A 497 -9.18 2.06 -10.85
N SER A 498 -7.97 2.50 -10.49
CA SER A 498 -6.76 2.26 -11.29
C SER A 498 -6.49 0.77 -11.46
N SER A 499 -6.10 0.36 -12.67
CA SER A 499 -5.62 -0.99 -12.98
C SER A 499 -4.13 -1.19 -12.68
N VAL A 500 -3.44 -0.12 -12.28
CA VAL A 500 -2.01 -0.09 -11.93
C VAL A 500 -1.84 0.31 -10.47
N GLY A 501 -1.01 -0.43 -9.74
CA GLY A 501 -0.77 -0.19 -8.31
C GLY A 501 -1.87 -0.78 -7.39
N VAL A 502 -1.80 -0.45 -6.10
CA VAL A 502 -2.88 -0.69 -5.14
C VAL A 502 -3.60 0.63 -4.94
N ALA A 503 -4.86 0.72 -5.39
CA ALA A 503 -5.63 1.96 -5.37
C ALA A 503 -5.58 2.66 -4.00
N GLU A 504 -5.34 3.97 -4.04
CA GLU A 504 -5.20 4.89 -2.90
C GLU A 504 -4.01 4.61 -1.96
N ILE A 505 -3.34 3.45 -2.05
CA ILE A 505 -2.21 3.11 -1.19
C ILE A 505 -0.91 3.63 -1.77
N LEU A 506 -0.25 4.52 -1.02
CA LEU A 506 1.08 5.00 -1.37
C LEU A 506 2.17 4.13 -0.75
N PHE A 507 2.11 3.93 0.57
CA PHE A 507 3.04 3.07 1.30
C PHE A 507 2.26 2.07 2.15
N ALA A 508 2.69 0.82 2.16
CA ALA A 508 2.20 -0.20 3.08
C ALA A 508 3.37 -1.02 3.63
N THR A 509 3.43 -1.23 4.94
CA THR A 509 4.48 -2.05 5.58
C THR A 509 3.90 -3.11 6.51
N LYS A 510 4.62 -4.23 6.62
CA LYS A 510 4.42 -5.26 7.66
C LYS A 510 5.29 -5.06 8.91
N SER A 511 6.25 -4.14 8.86
CA SER A 511 7.20 -3.91 9.94
C SER A 511 6.50 -3.50 11.25
N THR A 512 7.05 -3.96 12.37
CA THR A 512 6.71 -3.48 13.72
C THR A 512 7.69 -2.41 14.21
N ALA A 513 8.84 -2.28 13.57
CA ALA A 513 9.82 -1.23 13.87
C ALA A 513 9.30 0.12 13.35
N ALA A 514 9.59 1.18 14.11
CA ALA A 514 9.13 2.53 13.81
C ALA A 514 9.54 2.99 12.40
N THR A 515 8.62 3.71 11.76
CA THR A 515 8.74 4.33 10.44
C THR A 515 8.86 5.82 10.65
N ILE A 516 9.87 6.44 10.04
CA ILE A 516 10.24 7.83 10.30
C ILE A 516 10.20 8.62 8.99
N LEU A 517 9.44 9.72 8.99
CA LEU A 517 9.54 10.78 8.01
C LEU A 517 10.15 12.02 8.69
N GLY A 518 11.28 12.50 8.18
CA GLY A 518 11.99 13.66 8.72
C GLY A 518 12.46 14.60 7.62
N GLY A 519 12.78 15.84 7.98
CA GLY A 519 13.63 16.76 7.20
C GLY A 519 13.28 16.88 5.71
N GLY A 520 12.44 17.87 5.37
CA GLY A 520 12.16 18.27 3.99
C GLY A 520 11.23 19.47 3.92
N THR A 521 11.44 20.36 2.94
CA THR A 521 10.74 21.65 2.88
C THR A 521 9.45 21.61 2.05
N HIS A 522 9.26 20.62 1.17
CA HIS A 522 8.17 20.59 0.18
C HIS A 522 7.65 19.18 -0.15
N ASP A 523 7.72 18.22 0.78
CA ASP A 523 7.28 16.87 0.43
C ASP A 523 5.75 16.79 0.22
N ARG A 524 5.40 16.23 -0.93
CA ARG A 524 4.06 15.94 -1.38
C ARG A 524 3.85 14.44 -1.43
N TYR A 525 2.93 13.98 -0.59
CA TYR A 525 2.47 12.59 -0.55
C TYR A 525 0.98 12.60 -0.83
N SER A 526 0.55 11.88 -1.86
CA SER A 526 -0.87 11.70 -2.16
C SER A 526 -1.22 10.22 -2.02
N GLY A 527 -2.20 9.89 -1.19
CA GLY A 527 -2.60 8.52 -0.85
C GLY A 527 -2.43 8.17 0.63
N VAL A 528 -2.62 6.89 0.93
CA VAL A 528 -2.59 6.30 2.26
C VAL A 528 -1.18 5.80 2.59
N ILE A 529 -0.69 6.16 3.77
CA ILE A 529 0.42 5.50 4.45
C ILE A 529 -0.18 4.50 5.44
N TYR A 530 -0.10 3.21 5.11
CA TYR A 530 -0.66 2.09 5.87
C TYR A 530 0.45 1.34 6.63
N VAL A 531 0.62 1.65 7.90
CA VAL A 531 1.67 1.12 8.79
C VAL A 531 1.07 0.61 10.10
N PRO A 532 0.08 -0.32 10.05
CA PRO A 532 -0.82 -0.62 11.18
C PRO A 532 -0.10 -1.16 12.42
N ASN A 533 1.07 -1.78 12.25
CA ASN A 533 1.86 -2.37 13.33
C ASN A 533 3.09 -1.53 13.73
N SER A 534 3.37 -0.44 13.02
CA SER A 534 4.54 0.42 13.24
C SER A 534 4.12 1.75 13.85
N ASP A 535 4.98 2.27 14.71
CA ASP A 535 4.90 3.67 15.12
C ASP A 535 5.25 4.54 13.92
N PHE A 536 4.42 5.54 13.63
CA PHE A 536 4.67 6.52 12.59
C PHE A 536 5.15 7.82 13.24
N GLN A 537 6.37 8.23 12.89
CA GLN A 537 7.01 9.41 13.45
C GLN A 537 7.31 10.44 12.37
N MET A 538 6.95 11.69 12.63
CA MET A 538 7.35 12.84 11.84
C MET A 538 8.19 13.80 12.67
N SER A 539 9.34 14.23 12.14
CA SER A 539 10.23 15.16 12.86
C SER A 539 10.97 16.17 11.99
N GLY A 540 11.61 17.17 12.62
CA GLY A 540 12.60 18.04 11.97
C GLY A 540 12.03 18.96 10.86
N GLY A 541 10.84 19.52 11.07
CA GLY A 541 10.20 20.42 10.10
C GLY A 541 9.65 19.74 8.84
N ALA A 542 9.56 18.40 8.81
CA ALA A 542 8.97 17.67 7.69
C ALA A 542 7.56 18.19 7.36
N THR A 543 7.33 18.46 6.07
CA THR A 543 6.01 18.85 5.57
C THR A 543 5.46 17.76 4.68
N ALA A 544 4.28 17.22 4.99
CA ALA A 544 3.59 16.26 4.13
C ALA A 544 2.26 16.87 3.67
N THR A 545 2.14 17.15 2.37
CA THR A 545 0.94 17.77 1.78
C THR A 545 0.45 16.93 0.60
N GLY A 546 -0.84 16.89 0.32
CA GLY A 546 -1.32 16.27 -0.92
C GLY A 546 -2.83 16.10 -0.96
N PRO A 547 -3.44 16.09 -2.16
CA PRO A 547 -4.82 15.64 -2.29
C PRO A 547 -4.88 14.19 -1.80
N CYS A 548 -5.77 13.91 -0.86
CA CYS A 548 -5.95 12.60 -0.26
C CYS A 548 -4.74 12.00 0.48
N PHE A 549 -3.93 12.81 1.19
CA PHE A 549 -2.91 12.28 2.10
C PHE A 549 -3.51 11.74 3.40
N SER A 550 -3.33 10.47 3.75
CA SER A 550 -3.85 9.89 5.00
C SER A 550 -2.92 8.88 5.65
N ILE A 551 -3.08 8.67 6.96
CA ILE A 551 -2.20 7.81 7.76
C ILE A 551 -3.04 6.84 8.59
N ILE A 552 -2.73 5.55 8.49
CA ILE A 552 -3.22 4.51 9.39
C ILE A 552 -1.98 3.85 10.00
N ALA A 553 -1.78 4.02 11.31
CA ALA A 553 -0.58 3.58 12.01
C ALA A 553 -0.91 2.94 13.35
N SER A 554 0.06 2.24 13.97
CA SER A 554 -0.07 1.84 15.37
C SER A 554 -0.21 3.09 16.25
N THR A 555 0.75 4.00 16.14
CA THR A 555 0.80 5.28 16.85
C THR A 555 1.23 6.38 15.89
N VAL A 556 0.87 7.63 16.18
CA VAL A 556 1.24 8.78 15.34
C VAL A 556 1.88 9.83 16.22
N THR A 557 3.15 10.14 15.95
CA THR A 557 3.93 11.11 16.73
C THR A 557 4.54 12.17 15.82
N LEU A 558 4.23 13.44 16.07
CA LEU A 558 4.81 14.59 15.36
C LEU A 558 5.63 15.42 16.38
N THR A 559 6.91 15.65 16.09
CA THR A 559 7.82 16.41 16.98
C THR A 559 8.64 17.46 16.22
N SER A 560 8.91 18.62 16.83
CA SER A 560 9.86 19.63 16.31
C SER A 560 9.44 20.29 14.98
N GLY A 561 8.31 21.01 14.98
CA GLY A 561 7.82 21.83 13.88
C GLY A 561 7.26 21.18 12.60
N PRO A 562 7.06 19.84 12.44
CA PRO A 562 6.49 19.28 11.21
C PRO A 562 5.06 19.73 10.99
N SER A 563 4.66 19.75 9.73
CA SER A 563 3.31 20.08 9.28
C SER A 563 2.75 18.96 8.40
N ALA A 564 1.65 18.34 8.82
CA ALA A 564 0.89 17.40 8.01
C ALA A 564 -0.41 18.07 7.54
N ALA A 565 -0.61 18.14 6.22
CA ALA A 565 -1.85 18.60 5.61
C ALA A 565 -2.51 17.46 4.85
N THR A 566 -3.76 17.24 5.16
CA THR A 566 -4.48 16.03 4.84
C THR A 566 -5.89 16.39 4.38
N ALA A 567 -6.30 15.87 3.23
CA ALA A 567 -7.61 16.14 2.64
C ALA A 567 -8.12 14.91 1.87
N CYS A 568 -8.70 13.92 2.55
CA CYS A 568 -9.35 12.77 1.93
C CYS A 568 -10.87 12.85 2.09
N PRO A 569 -11.66 13.03 1.02
CA PRO A 569 -13.11 12.88 1.06
C PRO A 569 -13.55 11.41 1.25
N SER A 570 -12.69 10.46 0.86
CA SER A 570 -12.95 9.02 0.93
C SER A 570 -11.66 8.28 1.25
N MET A 571 -11.61 7.60 2.39
CA MET A 571 -10.76 6.45 2.56
C MET A 571 -11.69 5.25 2.61
N GLY A 572 -11.61 4.39 1.60
CA GLY A 572 -12.46 3.21 1.52
C GLY A 572 -13.83 3.52 0.91
N ASN A 573 -13.93 3.26 -0.38
CA ASN A 573 -15.17 2.88 -1.03
C ASN A 573 -15.56 1.46 -0.56
N GLY A 574 -15.87 1.33 0.73
CA GLY A 574 -16.75 0.28 1.24
C GLY A 574 -18.03 1.00 1.62
N GLY A 575 -19.08 0.87 0.80
CA GLY A 575 -20.36 1.53 1.03
C GLY A 575 -20.82 1.36 2.47
N GLY A 576 -20.77 2.45 3.23
CA GLY A 576 -21.07 2.48 4.65
C GLY A 576 -21.50 3.88 5.04
N SER A 577 -22.67 4.31 4.54
CA SER A 577 -23.49 5.27 5.27
C SER A 577 -23.59 4.78 6.71
N GLY A 578 -23.04 5.52 7.67
CA GLY A 578 -23.10 5.24 9.12
C GLY A 578 -23.03 3.77 9.50
N ASN A 579 -21.85 3.22 9.82
CA ASN A 579 -21.63 1.80 10.17
C ASN A 579 -22.58 1.27 11.26
N VAL A 580 -23.79 0.92 10.88
CA VAL A 580 -24.73 0.18 11.71
C VAL A 580 -24.57 -1.27 11.31
N SER A 581 -24.26 -2.13 12.28
CA SER A 581 -24.13 -3.57 12.05
C SER A 581 -25.12 -4.31 12.91
N LEU A 582 -25.68 -5.40 12.38
CA LEU A 582 -26.43 -6.34 13.20
C LEU A 582 -25.50 -6.96 14.23
N VAL A 583 -25.99 -7.07 15.46
CA VAL A 583 -25.36 -7.81 16.55
C VAL A 583 -26.12 -9.12 16.66
N ARG A 584 -25.45 -10.22 16.29
CA ARG A 584 -26.02 -11.57 16.30
C ARG A 584 -25.59 -12.35 17.53
#